data_AF-A0A7V5YYS7-F1
#
_entry.id   AF-A0A7V5YYS7-F1
#
_cell.length_a   1.000
_cell.length_b   1.000
_cell.length_c   1.000
_cell.angle_alpha   90.00
_cell.angle_beta   90.00
_cell.angle_gamma   90.00
#
_symmetry.space_group_name_H-M   'P 1'
#
loop_
_entity.id
_entity.type
_entity.pdbx_description
1 polymer ?
#
loop_
_entity_poly.entity_id
_entity_poly.type
_entity_poly.pdbx_seq_one_letter_code
_entity_poly.pdbx_strand_id
1 'polypeptide(L)'
;RIERLLRQLELGLILVSFATAVPVVDVAFDPEPTPPRRDGHKRRALLAELAGRSGDHNQGGSTRRPVVTAYREQAVYIACCLDAWGALGPDRLRELGAGAKTQAILRRNVYGWFQRVGPATYALNDAGRRALGDYAGLVAQFRAALSQMPGPHD
;
A
#
# COMPACT_ATOMS: atom_id res chain seq x y z
N ARG A 1 -25.98 -11.26 31.13
CA ARG A 1 -25.79 -10.56 29.82
C ARG A 1 -25.28 -9.13 30.00
N ILE A 2 -25.77 -8.37 30.99
CA ILE A 2 -25.32 -7.01 31.33
C ILE A 2 -23.92 -6.97 31.95
N GLU A 3 -23.60 -7.87 32.88
CA GLU A 3 -22.27 -7.94 33.52
C GLU A 3 -21.10 -7.98 32.51
N ARG A 4 -21.21 -8.83 31.48
CA ARG A 4 -20.19 -8.94 30.43
C ARG A 4 -20.00 -7.63 29.64
N LEU A 5 -21.06 -6.86 29.45
CA LEU A 5 -20.97 -5.57 28.76
C LEU A 5 -20.26 -4.54 29.65
N LEU A 6 -20.62 -4.48 30.94
CA LEU A 6 -20.01 -3.57 31.92
C LEU A 6 -18.51 -3.85 32.06
N ARG A 7 -18.10 -5.12 32.11
CA ARG A 7 -16.68 -5.52 32.12
C ARG A 7 -15.94 -5.11 30.84
N GLN A 8 -16.55 -5.28 29.66
CA GLN A 8 -15.96 -4.84 28.39
C GLN A 8 -15.82 -3.32 28.26
N LEU A 9 -16.59 -2.56 29.03
CA LEU A 9 -16.52 -1.10 29.12
C LEU A 9 -15.66 -0.62 30.30
N GLU A 10 -15.05 -1.55 31.05
CA GLU A 10 -14.24 -1.26 32.24
C GLU A 10 -15.01 -0.47 33.31
N LEU A 11 -16.30 -0.80 33.47
CA LEU A 11 -17.19 -0.21 34.46
C LEU A 11 -17.41 -1.16 35.64
N GLY A 12 -17.31 -0.65 36.87
CA GLY A 12 -17.76 -1.33 38.07
C GLY A 12 -19.26 -1.21 38.30
N LEU A 13 -19.83 -2.07 39.13
CA LEU A 13 -21.25 -2.06 39.49
C LEU A 13 -21.42 -2.04 41.00
N ILE A 14 -22.08 -0.99 41.48
CA ILE A 14 -22.49 -0.84 42.89
C ILE A 14 -24.01 -0.85 42.94
N LEU A 15 -24.58 -1.69 43.80
CA LEU A 15 -26.01 -1.79 44.05
C LEU A 15 -26.32 -1.13 45.39
N VAL A 16 -27.28 -0.21 45.39
CA VAL A 16 -27.74 0.46 46.60
C VAL A 16 -29.21 0.14 46.82
N SER A 17 -29.53 -0.43 47.98
CA SER A 17 -30.89 -0.77 48.38
C SER A 17 -31.36 0.16 49.49
N PHE A 18 -32.54 0.74 49.29
CA PHE A 18 -33.25 1.57 50.27
C PHE A 18 -34.44 0.84 50.89
N ALA A 19 -34.50 -0.50 50.78
CA ALA A 19 -35.60 -1.30 51.31
C ALA A 19 -35.66 -1.31 52.84
N THR A 20 -34.58 -0.91 53.52
CA THR A 20 -34.46 -0.79 54.98
C THR A 20 -34.22 0.66 55.38
N ALA A 21 -34.50 1.00 56.65
CA ALA A 21 -34.29 2.35 57.18
C ALA A 21 -32.83 2.82 57.10
N VAL A 22 -31.88 1.89 57.05
CA VAL A 22 -30.47 2.15 56.71
C VAL A 22 -30.23 1.66 55.28
N PRO A 23 -29.73 2.52 54.37
CA PRO A 23 -29.40 2.08 53.01
C PRO A 23 -28.21 1.11 53.04
N VAL A 24 -28.37 0.01 52.31
CA VAL A 24 -27.34 -1.04 52.18
C VAL A 24 -26.69 -0.92 50.82
N VAL A 25 -25.37 -1.02 50.78
CA VAL A 25 -24.56 -0.93 49.56
C VAL A 25 -23.82 -2.25 49.36
N ASP A 26 -24.01 -2.86 48.20
CA ASP A 26 -23.28 -4.05 47.76
C ASP A 26 -22.47 -3.73 46.51
N VAL A 27 -21.15 -3.96 46.56
CA VAL A 27 -20.27 -3.86 45.39
C VAL A 27 -20.28 -5.20 44.67
N ALA A 28 -20.90 -5.25 43.50
CA ALA A 28 -21.00 -6.48 42.72
C ALA A 28 -19.67 -6.82 42.03
N PHE A 29 -18.96 -5.81 41.49
CA PHE A 29 -17.60 -5.93 40.95
C PHE A 29 -16.99 -4.55 40.68
N ASP A 30 -15.67 -4.46 40.80
CA ASP A 30 -14.87 -3.29 40.47
C ASP A 30 -14.54 -3.19 38.98
N PRO A 31 -14.21 -2.00 38.46
CA PRO A 31 -13.73 -1.84 37.08
C PRO A 31 -12.35 -2.47 36.93
N GLU A 32 -12.27 -3.57 36.17
CA GLU A 32 -11.00 -4.25 35.85
C GLU A 32 -10.59 -3.98 34.39
N PRO A 33 -9.29 -3.72 34.10
CA PRO A 33 -8.80 -3.52 32.75
C PRO A 33 -9.08 -4.76 31.89
N THR A 34 -9.83 -4.59 30.80
CA THR A 34 -10.14 -5.69 29.89
C THR A 34 -9.18 -5.66 28.71
N PRO A 35 -8.38 -6.72 28.47
CA PRO A 35 -7.46 -6.73 27.33
C PRO A 35 -8.27 -6.60 26.03
N PRO A 36 -7.87 -5.70 25.11
CA PRO A 36 -8.62 -5.45 23.89
C PRO A 36 -8.78 -6.75 23.10
N ARG A 37 -9.99 -7.00 22.59
CA ARG A 37 -10.27 -8.18 21.75
C ARG A 37 -9.31 -8.19 20.57
N ARG A 38 -8.41 -9.17 20.55
CA ARG A 38 -7.42 -9.36 19.49
C ARG A 38 -8.10 -9.78 18.19
N ASP A 39 -8.47 -8.81 17.37
CA ASP A 39 -8.94 -9.07 16.00
C ASP A 39 -7.73 -9.25 15.07
N GLY A 40 -7.27 -10.50 14.96
CA GLY A 40 -6.15 -10.87 14.10
C GLY A 40 -6.39 -10.59 12.62
N HIS A 41 -7.64 -10.44 12.17
CA HIS A 41 -7.97 -10.06 10.80
C HIS A 41 -7.75 -8.56 10.59
N LYS A 42 -8.26 -7.70 11.50
CA LYS A 42 -8.00 -6.25 11.46
C LYS A 42 -6.52 -5.93 11.63
N ARG A 43 -5.82 -6.62 12.52
CA ARG A 43 -4.37 -6.45 12.69
C ARG A 43 -3.61 -6.83 11.42
N ARG A 44 -3.98 -7.93 10.75
CA ARG A 44 -3.38 -8.31 9.46
C ARG A 44 -3.73 -7.34 8.33
N ALA A 45 -4.96 -6.84 8.29
CA ALA A 45 -5.37 -5.82 7.32
C ALA A 45 -4.59 -4.50 7.53
N LEU A 46 -4.44 -4.07 8.78
CA LEU A 46 -3.63 -2.91 9.15
C LEU A 46 -2.15 -3.13 8.86
N LEU A 47 -1.60 -4.31 9.14
CA LEU A 47 -0.22 -4.66 8.81
C LEU A 47 0.00 -4.78 7.29
N ALA A 48 -0.98 -5.26 6.53
CA ALA A 48 -0.94 -5.28 5.07
C ALA A 48 -1.08 -3.88 4.47
N GLU A 49 -1.90 -3.02 5.08
CA GLU A 49 -2.02 -1.61 4.74
C GLU A 49 -0.72 -0.85 5.06
N LEU A 50 -0.13 -1.09 6.24
CA LEU A 50 1.16 -0.51 6.64
C LEU A 50 2.31 -1.06 5.77
N ALA A 51 2.34 -2.35 5.46
CA ALA A 51 3.30 -2.93 4.51
C ALA A 51 3.12 -2.37 3.09
N GLY A 52 1.87 -2.06 2.70
CA GLY A 52 1.56 -1.33 1.47
C GLY A 52 1.96 0.15 1.51
N ARG A 53 2.20 0.72 2.71
CA ARG A 53 2.66 2.10 2.93
C ARG A 53 4.18 2.19 3.16
N SER A 54 4.83 1.11 3.59
CA SER A 54 6.25 1.07 3.95
C SER A 54 7.15 0.38 2.92
N GLY A 55 6.58 -0.08 1.80
CA GLY A 55 7.33 -0.62 0.67
C GLY A 55 7.18 0.27 -0.57
N ASP A 56 7.96 1.35 -0.60
CA ASP A 56 8.48 2.02 -1.80
C ASP A 56 7.51 2.49 -2.92
N HIS A 57 7.40 3.83 -2.95
CA HIS A 57 7.08 4.74 -4.07
C HIS A 57 5.65 5.18 -4.39
N ASN A 58 4.71 5.10 -3.45
CA ASN A 58 3.61 6.08 -3.46
C ASN A 58 4.10 7.39 -2.85
N GLN A 59 4.86 8.19 -3.60
CA GLN A 59 4.98 9.62 -3.30
C GLN A 59 3.59 10.23 -3.39
N GLY A 60 2.93 10.31 -2.23
CA GLY A 60 1.72 11.09 -2.05
C GLY A 60 2.01 12.55 -2.39
N GLY A 61 1.22 13.11 -3.30
CA GLY A 61 1.28 14.53 -3.63
C GLY A 61 1.14 14.84 -5.11
N SER A 62 -0.05 14.67 -5.68
CA SER A 62 -0.43 15.46 -6.85
C SER A 62 -1.92 15.72 -6.86
N THR A 63 -2.32 16.77 -6.16
CA THR A 63 -3.57 17.48 -6.39
C THR A 63 -3.56 17.98 -7.84
N ARG A 64 -4.48 17.47 -8.67
CA ARG A 64 -4.78 17.83 -10.10
C ARG A 64 -4.20 16.92 -11.18
N ARG A 65 -4.41 15.60 -11.10
CA ARG A 65 -4.12 14.69 -12.24
C ARG A 65 -5.32 13.84 -12.64
N PRO A 66 -5.45 13.50 -13.94
CA PRO A 66 -6.41 12.51 -14.40
C PRO A 66 -6.24 11.21 -13.61
N VAL A 67 -7.36 10.57 -13.26
CA VAL A 67 -7.37 9.35 -12.45
C VAL A 67 -6.75 8.22 -13.27
N VAL A 68 -5.45 8.02 -13.10
CA VAL A 68 -4.68 6.91 -13.66
C VAL A 68 -4.73 5.77 -12.66
N THR A 69 -5.02 4.56 -13.11
CA THR A 69 -5.00 3.39 -12.22
C THR A 69 -3.56 3.08 -11.81
N ALA A 70 -3.37 2.53 -10.61
CA ALA A 70 -2.05 2.12 -10.13
C ALA A 70 -1.32 1.17 -11.11
N TYR A 71 -2.07 0.32 -11.84
CA TYR A 71 -1.50 -0.53 -12.88
C TYR A 71 -0.90 0.28 -14.04
N ARG A 72 -1.63 1.30 -14.50
CA ARG A 72 -1.20 2.13 -15.63
C ARG A 72 -0.03 3.01 -15.25
N GLU A 73 -0.05 3.61 -14.07
CA GLU A 73 1.08 4.36 -13.53
C GLU A 73 2.33 3.49 -13.45
N GLN A 74 2.20 2.27 -12.93
CA GLN A 74 3.30 1.31 -12.84
C GLN A 74 3.83 0.89 -14.23
N ALA A 75 2.94 0.72 -15.23
CA ALA A 75 3.35 0.42 -16.59
C ALA A 75 4.11 1.60 -17.23
N VAL A 76 3.68 2.84 -16.98
CA VAL A 76 4.40 4.05 -17.45
C VAL A 76 5.76 4.17 -16.77
N TYR A 77 5.85 3.89 -15.46
CA TYR A 77 7.13 3.86 -14.74
C TYR A 77 8.12 2.87 -15.36
N ILE A 78 7.69 1.63 -15.58
CA ILE A 78 8.53 0.60 -16.22
C ILE A 78 8.94 1.04 -17.63
N ALA A 79 8.04 1.66 -18.39
CA ALA A 79 8.37 2.19 -19.71
C ALA A 79 9.44 3.29 -19.64
N CYS A 80 9.36 4.22 -18.67
CA CYS A 80 10.39 5.23 -18.44
C CYS A 80 11.76 4.60 -18.12
N CYS A 81 11.81 3.56 -17.27
CA CYS A 81 13.07 2.88 -16.94
C CYS A 81 13.70 2.22 -18.17
N LEU A 82 12.88 1.55 -19.00
CA LEU A 82 13.35 0.89 -20.21
C LEU A 82 13.75 1.88 -21.32
N ASP A 83 13.13 3.06 -21.35
CA ASP A 83 13.51 4.16 -22.24
C ASP A 83 14.85 4.79 -21.83
N ALA A 84 15.07 4.95 -20.52
CA ALA A 84 16.28 5.58 -19.96
C ALA A 84 17.52 4.68 -20.02
N TRP A 85 17.38 3.39 -19.69
CA TRP A 85 18.51 2.47 -19.52
C TRP A 85 18.50 1.29 -20.48
N GLY A 86 17.56 1.27 -21.43
CA GLY A 86 17.45 0.20 -22.41
C GLY A 86 16.87 -1.09 -21.83
N ALA A 87 17.31 -2.23 -22.37
CA ALA A 87 16.69 -3.51 -22.06
C ALA A 87 17.07 -4.01 -20.65
N LEU A 88 16.08 -4.23 -19.80
CA LEU A 88 16.26 -4.61 -18.40
C LEU A 88 15.41 -5.83 -18.01
N GLY A 89 15.85 -6.52 -16.96
CA GLY A 89 15.08 -7.59 -16.32
C GLY A 89 14.12 -7.07 -15.23
N PRO A 90 13.08 -7.84 -14.87
CA PRO A 90 12.17 -7.51 -13.78
C PRO A 90 12.87 -7.24 -12.45
N ASP A 91 13.99 -7.92 -12.17
CA ASP A 91 14.73 -7.77 -10.93
C ASP A 91 15.38 -6.39 -10.86
N ARG A 92 16.09 -6.00 -11.94
CA ARG A 92 16.70 -4.67 -12.03
C ARG A 92 15.66 -3.55 -12.03
N LEU A 93 14.54 -3.75 -12.71
CA LEU A 93 13.43 -2.78 -12.67
C LEU A 93 12.90 -2.59 -11.25
N ARG A 94 12.85 -3.64 -10.42
CA ARG A 94 12.46 -3.54 -9.00
C ARG A 94 13.49 -2.79 -8.16
N GLU A 95 14.77 -3.02 -8.39
CA GLU A 95 15.86 -2.24 -7.75
C GLU A 95 15.77 -0.76 -8.09
N LEU A 96 15.32 -0.44 -9.30
CA LEU A 96 15.03 0.91 -9.77
C LEU A 96 13.69 1.46 -9.27
N GLY A 97 13.07 0.86 -8.25
CA GLY A 97 11.84 1.36 -7.63
C GLY A 97 10.53 0.88 -8.26
N ALA A 98 10.56 -0.02 -9.25
CA ALA A 98 9.33 -0.61 -9.76
C ALA A 98 8.72 -1.60 -8.73
N GLY A 99 7.43 -1.50 -8.45
CA GLY A 99 6.75 -2.36 -7.47
C GLY A 99 6.73 -3.86 -7.80
N ALA A 100 6.29 -4.66 -6.83
CA ALA A 100 6.32 -6.13 -6.88
C ALA A 100 5.58 -6.76 -8.08
N LYS A 101 4.65 -6.04 -8.71
CA LYS A 101 3.86 -6.51 -9.88
C LYS A 101 4.58 -6.37 -11.22
N THR A 102 5.83 -5.90 -11.24
CA THR A 102 6.62 -5.64 -12.47
C THR A 102 6.66 -6.83 -13.43
N GLN A 103 6.98 -8.04 -12.94
CA GLN A 103 7.01 -9.23 -13.78
C GLN A 103 5.63 -9.53 -14.41
N ALA A 104 4.55 -9.37 -13.65
CA ALA A 104 3.19 -9.59 -14.15
C ALA A 104 2.80 -8.56 -15.21
N ILE A 105 3.20 -7.29 -15.06
CA ILE A 105 2.95 -6.23 -16.03
C ILE A 105 3.68 -6.50 -17.34
N LEU A 106 4.98 -6.83 -17.27
CA LEU A 106 5.80 -7.16 -18.43
C LEU A 106 5.28 -8.40 -19.17
N ARG A 107 4.90 -9.45 -18.43
CA ARG A 107 4.39 -10.70 -19.02
C ARG A 107 3.00 -10.54 -19.64
N ARG A 108 2.08 -9.86 -18.94
CA ARG A 108 0.72 -9.64 -19.46
C ARG A 108 0.71 -8.67 -20.62
N ASN A 109 1.61 -7.68 -20.59
CA ASN A 109 1.79 -6.69 -21.63
C ASN A 109 0.47 -6.12 -22.17
N VAL A 110 -0.45 -5.77 -21.25
CA VAL A 110 -1.84 -5.37 -21.58
C VAL A 110 -1.92 -4.26 -22.63
N TYR A 111 -0.96 -3.33 -22.60
CA TYR A 111 -0.89 -2.21 -23.54
C TYR A 111 0.00 -2.47 -24.75
N GLY A 112 0.68 -3.61 -24.83
CA GLY A 112 1.56 -3.94 -25.94
C GLY A 112 2.83 -3.08 -26.01
N TRP A 113 3.30 -2.49 -24.91
CA TRP A 113 4.46 -1.58 -24.89
C TRP A 113 5.80 -2.30 -24.79
N PHE A 114 5.81 -3.50 -24.23
CA PHE A 114 7.02 -4.22 -23.89
C PHE A 114 7.27 -5.36 -24.87
N GLN A 115 8.54 -5.65 -25.15
CA GLN A 115 8.95 -6.80 -25.95
C GLN A 115 10.05 -7.57 -25.22
N ARG A 116 9.95 -8.90 -25.21
CA ARG A 116 10.98 -9.76 -24.60
C ARG A 116 12.12 -9.94 -25.61
N VAL A 117 13.31 -9.49 -25.23
CA VAL A 117 14.52 -9.53 -26.08
C VAL A 117 15.54 -10.58 -25.64
N GLY A 118 15.32 -11.22 -24.48
CA GLY A 118 16.20 -12.25 -23.95
C GLY A 118 15.61 -13.00 -22.75
N PRO A 119 16.41 -13.84 -22.06
CA PRO A 119 16.03 -14.52 -20.83
C PRO A 119 15.62 -13.53 -19.74
N ALA A 120 14.31 -13.37 -19.55
CA ALA A 120 13.72 -12.40 -18.62
C ALA A 120 14.10 -10.94 -18.90
N THR A 121 14.68 -10.61 -20.06
CA THR A 121 15.02 -9.24 -20.46
C THR A 121 13.95 -8.67 -21.36
N TYR A 122 13.50 -7.45 -21.06
CA TYR A 122 12.48 -6.74 -21.80
C TYR A 122 13.01 -5.39 -22.28
N ALA A 123 12.56 -4.97 -23.46
CA ALA A 123 12.81 -3.64 -24.02
C ALA A 123 11.48 -2.93 -24.28
N LEU A 124 11.53 -1.61 -24.37
CA LEU A 124 10.40 -0.80 -24.83
C LEU A 124 10.34 -0.84 -26.36
N ASN A 125 9.16 -1.09 -26.93
CA ASN A 125 8.94 -1.04 -28.37
C ASN A 125 8.48 0.37 -28.83
N ASP A 126 8.26 0.55 -30.14
CA ASP A 126 7.83 1.84 -30.69
C ASP A 126 6.46 2.30 -30.19
N ALA A 127 5.53 1.36 -29.94
CA ALA A 127 4.23 1.69 -29.39
C ALA A 127 4.36 2.24 -27.96
N GLY A 128 5.21 1.62 -27.14
CA GLY A 128 5.54 2.09 -25.81
C GLY A 128 6.20 3.47 -25.81
N ARG A 129 7.19 3.70 -26.69
CA ARG A 129 7.82 5.02 -26.86
C ARG A 129 6.83 6.12 -27.21
N ARG A 130 5.90 5.84 -28.14
CA ARG A 130 4.83 6.78 -28.50
C ARG A 130 3.88 7.04 -27.33
N ALA A 131 3.49 5.98 -26.62
CA ALA A 131 2.57 6.08 -25.48
C ALA A 131 3.12 6.93 -24.33
N LEU A 132 4.44 7.06 -24.17
CA LEU A 132 5.03 7.99 -23.19
C LEU A 132 4.59 9.45 -23.45
N GLY A 133 4.32 9.82 -24.70
CA GLY A 133 3.78 11.14 -25.05
C GLY A 133 2.39 11.39 -24.46
N ASP A 134 1.53 10.37 -24.42
CA ASP A 134 0.16 10.47 -23.86
C ASP A 134 0.17 10.71 -22.34
N TYR A 135 1.28 10.38 -21.67
CA TYR A 135 1.46 10.49 -20.23
C TYR A 135 2.55 11.51 -19.85
N ALA A 136 2.78 12.54 -20.68
CA ALA A 136 3.88 13.50 -20.52
C ALA A 136 4.09 14.03 -19.08
N GLY A 137 3.01 14.32 -18.35
CA GLY A 137 3.09 14.77 -16.96
C GLY A 137 3.65 13.72 -15.98
N LEU A 138 3.28 12.44 -16.13
CA LEU A 138 3.84 11.34 -15.35
C LEU A 138 5.28 11.04 -15.77
N VAL A 139 5.54 11.06 -17.07
CA VAL A 139 6.87 10.80 -17.64
C VAL A 139 7.88 11.83 -17.15
N ALA A 140 7.51 13.11 -17.12
CA ALA A 140 8.37 14.17 -16.61
C ALA A 140 8.74 13.95 -15.13
N GLN A 141 7.77 13.58 -14.29
CA GLN A 141 8.03 13.28 -12.89
C GLN A 141 8.95 12.06 -12.73
N PHE A 142 8.66 10.97 -13.44
CA PHE A 142 9.47 9.76 -13.34
C PHE A 142 10.88 10.00 -13.86
N ARG A 143 11.06 10.67 -15.00
CA ARG A 143 12.40 11.04 -15.48
C ARG A 143 13.17 11.88 -14.46
N ALA A 144 12.53 12.87 -13.84
CA ALA A 144 13.17 13.67 -12.79
C ALA A 144 13.58 12.84 -11.55
N ALA A 145 12.80 11.82 -11.19
CA ALA A 145 13.16 10.89 -10.12
C ALA A 145 14.30 9.94 -10.52
N LEU A 146 14.25 9.39 -11.74
CA LEU A 146 15.27 8.47 -12.26
C LEU A 146 16.64 9.16 -12.45
N SER A 147 16.67 10.45 -12.79
CA SER A 147 17.92 11.22 -12.88
C SER A 147 18.66 11.38 -11.55
N GLN A 148 18.00 11.14 -10.42
CA GLN A 148 18.60 11.20 -9.08
C GLN A 148 19.08 9.83 -8.59
N MET A 149 18.83 8.76 -9.36
CA MET A 149 19.28 7.40 -9.04
C MET A 149 20.59 7.09 -9.78
N PRO A 150 21.57 6.44 -9.13
CA PRO A 150 22.77 5.97 -9.82
C PRO A 150 22.37 4.96 -10.91
N GLY A 151 22.97 5.12 -12.09
CA GLY A 151 22.67 4.27 -13.25
C GLY A 151 23.07 2.82 -13.01
N PRO A 152 22.57 1.86 -13.83
CA PRO A 152 22.97 0.45 -13.76
C PRO A 152 24.42 0.14 -14.13
N HIS A 153 25.26 1.16 -14.35
CA HIS A 153 26.67 1.03 -14.72
C HIS A 153 27.65 1.78 -13.80
N ASP A 154 27.17 2.34 -12.68
CA ASP A 154 28.02 2.90 -11.62
C ASP A 154 28.27 1.88 -10.49
#